data_AF-A0A4Q1UKN1-F1
#
_entry.id   AF-A0A4Q1UKN1-F1
#
_cell.length_a   1.000
_cell.length_b   1.000
_cell.length_c   1.000
_cell.angle_alpha   90.00
_cell.angle_beta   90.00
_cell.angle_gamma   90.00
#
_symmetry.space_group_name_H-M   'P 1'
#
loop_
_entity.id
_entity.type
_entity.pdbx_description
1 polymer ?
#
loop_
_entity_poly.entity_id
_entity_poly.type
_entity_poly.pdbx_seq_one_letter_code
_entity_poly.pdbx_strand_id
1 'polypeptide(L)'
;MIERLATGSALLGAALARIQDGTMRYTYKGVPTYKNPFDLALYQMLLWQQKPRTLIEIGSKWGGSALWFADMMCSFGVDCVIHSIDITPPSISVPGVTFHRGDGRDLAATLPADLMESLPRPIFVIEDADHHCETTLAVLRFFDRWLVAGEYIAVEDGIVDDLYGPEYVARLMGGPRRAVELFLRDRGQNYEIDTGLCDHFGTNVTWNVNGYLRRVR
;
A
#
# COMPACT_ATOMS: atom_id res chain seq x y z
N MET A 1 -24.76 2.91 5.81
CA MET A 1 -24.51 4.21 6.46
C MET A 1 -23.01 4.29 6.60
N ILE A 2 -22.33 5.12 5.79
CA ILE A 2 -20.86 5.19 5.81
C ILE A 2 -20.49 5.85 7.14
N GLU A 3 -19.93 5.08 8.07
CA GLU A 3 -19.28 5.64 9.26
C GLU A 3 -18.33 6.75 8.80
N ARG A 4 -18.39 7.90 9.46
CA ARG A 4 -17.60 9.06 9.07
C ARG A 4 -16.13 8.66 9.18
N LEU A 5 -15.44 8.55 8.05
CA LEU A 5 -14.02 8.20 8.00
C LEU A 5 -13.26 9.10 8.99
N ALA A 6 -12.42 8.50 9.83
CA ALA A 6 -11.57 9.27 10.71
C ALA A 6 -10.70 10.22 9.87
N THR A 7 -10.56 11.47 10.32
CA THR A 7 -10.04 12.56 9.50
C THR A 7 -8.52 12.64 9.43
N GLY A 8 -7.80 11.81 10.21
CA GLY A 8 -6.35 11.86 10.34
C GLY A 8 -5.84 10.93 11.45
N SER A 9 -4.56 11.06 11.80
CA SER A 9 -3.87 10.25 12.80
C SER A 9 -4.01 10.84 14.22
N ALA A 10 -4.04 9.97 15.23
CA ALA A 10 -3.93 10.39 16.64
C ALA A 10 -2.51 10.83 17.04
N LEU A 11 -1.49 10.63 16.20
CA LEU A 11 -0.13 11.10 16.46
C LEU A 11 -0.06 12.64 16.43
N LEU A 12 0.58 13.23 17.44
CA LEU A 12 0.84 14.66 17.49
C LEU A 12 1.92 15.06 16.47
N GLY A 13 1.77 16.22 15.82
CA GLY A 13 2.62 16.67 14.72
C GLY A 13 4.13 16.62 15.01
N ALA A 14 4.57 16.96 16.22
CA ALA A 14 6.01 16.88 16.57
C ALA A 14 6.54 15.44 16.63
N ALA A 15 5.73 14.49 17.09
CA ALA A 15 6.11 13.07 17.09
C ALA A 15 6.06 12.53 15.65
N LEU A 16 5.00 12.85 14.92
CA LEU A 16 4.79 12.47 13.52
C LEU A 16 5.98 12.88 12.64
N ALA A 17 6.42 14.14 12.73
CA ALA A 17 7.58 14.64 11.99
C ALA A 17 8.89 13.91 12.34
N ARG A 18 9.14 13.64 13.63
CA ARG A 18 10.35 12.92 14.07
C ARG A 18 10.38 11.46 13.60
N ILE A 19 9.22 10.80 13.59
CA ILE A 19 9.08 9.46 13.05
C ILE A 19 9.33 9.49 11.54
N GLN A 20 8.73 10.45 10.82
CA GLN A 20 8.97 10.65 9.39
C GLN A 20 10.44 10.84 9.07
N ASP A 21 11.15 11.69 9.83
CA ASP A 21 12.59 11.89 9.65
C ASP A 21 13.37 10.57 9.79
N GLY A 22 12.98 9.72 10.74
CA GLY A 22 13.55 8.39 10.91
C GLY A 22 13.24 7.47 9.72
N THR A 23 11.99 7.44 9.28
CA THR A 23 11.52 6.67 8.11
C THR A 23 12.32 7.00 6.85
N MET A 24 12.60 8.28 6.60
CA MET A 24 13.37 8.73 5.44
C MET A 24 14.85 8.30 5.46
N ARG A 25 15.34 7.77 6.59
CA ARG A 25 16.69 7.19 6.72
C ARG A 25 16.68 5.68 6.93
N TYR A 26 15.50 5.06 6.98
CA TYR A 26 15.39 3.63 7.25
C TYR A 26 15.91 2.82 6.07
N THR A 27 16.64 1.75 6.37
CA THR A 27 17.14 0.80 5.39
C THR A 27 16.82 -0.61 5.86
N TYR A 28 16.49 -1.49 4.92
CA TYR A 28 16.40 -2.92 5.15
C TYR A 28 17.55 -3.62 4.43
N LYS A 29 18.40 -4.34 5.19
CA LYS A 29 19.64 -4.98 4.68
C LYS A 29 20.52 -4.03 3.84
N GLY A 30 20.56 -2.74 4.22
CA GLY A 30 21.34 -1.71 3.53
C GLY A 30 20.67 -1.09 2.30
N VAL A 31 19.47 -1.55 1.91
CA VAL A 31 18.67 -0.95 0.83
C VAL A 31 17.70 0.07 1.46
N PRO A 32 17.61 1.31 0.94
CA PRO A 32 16.62 2.27 1.42
C PRO A 32 15.18 1.72 1.33
N THR A 33 14.45 1.81 2.44
CA THR A 33 13.08 1.30 2.56
C THR A 33 12.26 2.35 3.31
N TYR A 34 11.49 3.19 2.62
CA TYR A 34 10.79 4.30 3.27
C TYR A 34 9.47 3.85 3.90
N LYS A 35 9.55 2.86 4.80
CA LYS A 35 8.41 2.38 5.59
C LYS A 35 8.67 2.60 7.07
N ASN A 36 7.71 3.19 7.76
CA ASN A 36 7.86 3.49 9.19
C ASN A 36 7.69 2.21 10.03
N PRO A 37 8.14 2.22 11.30
CA PRO A 37 8.10 1.02 12.14
C PRO A 37 6.68 0.49 12.43
N PHE A 38 5.66 1.36 12.46
CA PHE A 38 4.28 0.92 12.70
C PHE A 38 3.76 0.13 11.50
N ASP A 39 3.96 0.64 10.28
CA ASP A 39 3.51 -0.07 9.09
C ASP A 39 4.29 -1.35 8.82
N LEU A 40 5.59 -1.41 9.14
CA LEU A 40 6.32 -2.68 9.09
C LEU A 40 5.72 -3.73 10.03
N ALA A 41 5.28 -3.33 11.23
CA ALA A 41 4.60 -4.23 12.18
C ALA A 41 3.20 -4.62 11.67
N LEU A 42 2.42 -3.68 11.16
CA LEU A 42 1.08 -3.92 10.61
C LEU A 42 1.14 -4.83 9.37
N TYR A 43 2.06 -4.56 8.45
CA TYR A 43 2.31 -5.44 7.30
C TYR A 43 2.69 -6.84 7.76
N GLN A 44 3.57 -6.98 8.76
CA GLN A 44 3.96 -8.30 9.27
C GLN A 44 2.74 -9.07 9.78
N MET A 45 1.87 -8.43 10.55
CA MET A 45 0.63 -9.02 11.06
C MET A 45 -0.32 -9.42 9.92
N LEU A 46 -0.55 -8.51 8.97
CA LEU A 46 -1.45 -8.74 7.85
C LEU A 46 -0.93 -9.87 6.94
N LEU A 47 0.36 -9.88 6.64
CA LEU A 47 1.00 -10.94 5.86
C LEU A 47 0.89 -12.30 6.56
N TRP A 48 1.06 -12.35 7.88
CA TRP A 48 0.88 -13.59 8.64
C TRP A 48 -0.57 -14.07 8.64
N GLN A 49 -1.53 -13.15 8.75
CA GLN A 49 -2.96 -13.47 8.74
C GLN A 49 -3.43 -13.92 7.35
N GLN A 50 -3.06 -13.19 6.30
CA GLN A 50 -3.51 -13.43 4.93
C GLN A 50 -2.72 -14.52 4.22
N LYS A 51 -1.43 -14.67 4.54
CA LYS A 51 -0.48 -15.54 3.84
C LYS A 51 -0.64 -15.43 2.31
N PRO A 52 -0.53 -14.21 1.73
CA PRO A 52 -0.79 -14.02 0.31
C PRO A 52 0.13 -14.87 -0.53
N ARG A 53 -0.39 -15.42 -1.62
CA ARG A 53 0.43 -16.18 -2.59
C ARG A 53 0.90 -15.31 -3.75
N THR A 54 0.32 -14.12 -3.88
CA THR A 54 0.82 -13.05 -4.73
C THR A 54 0.81 -11.73 -3.97
N LEU A 55 1.92 -10.99 -4.04
CA LEU A 55 2.00 -9.61 -3.60
C LEU A 55 2.29 -8.72 -4.80
N ILE A 56 1.52 -7.63 -4.96
CA ILE A 56 1.72 -6.65 -6.03
C ILE A 56 1.96 -5.29 -5.40
N GLU A 57 3.15 -4.73 -5.60
CA GLU A 57 3.54 -3.40 -5.12
C GLU A 57 3.62 -2.42 -6.30
N ILE A 58 2.92 -1.28 -6.19
CA ILE A 58 3.05 -0.18 -7.13
C ILE A 58 3.88 0.91 -6.46
N GLY A 59 5.08 1.18 -6.98
CA GLY A 59 6.09 2.04 -6.36
C GLY A 59 7.26 1.24 -5.78
N SER A 60 8.13 0.69 -6.64
CA SER A 60 9.31 -0.07 -6.17
C SER A 60 10.38 0.82 -5.54
N LYS A 61 10.59 2.01 -6.11
CA LYS A 61 11.68 2.93 -5.79
C LYS A 61 13.05 2.25 -5.79
N TRP A 62 13.63 1.98 -4.62
CA TRP A 62 14.92 1.26 -4.50
C TRP A 62 14.78 -0.26 -4.35
N GLY A 63 13.56 -0.78 -4.24
CA GLY A 63 13.25 -2.20 -4.05
C GLY A 63 13.44 -2.71 -2.62
N GLY A 64 13.70 -1.83 -1.66
CA GLY A 64 13.92 -2.21 -0.27
C GLY A 64 12.69 -2.77 0.44
N SER A 65 11.49 -2.33 0.06
CA SER A 65 10.21 -2.87 0.54
C SER A 65 9.91 -4.23 -0.09
N ALA A 66 10.07 -4.39 -1.40
CA ALA A 66 10.00 -5.69 -2.07
C ALA A 66 10.97 -6.73 -1.47
N LEU A 67 12.20 -6.33 -1.14
CA LEU A 67 13.17 -7.16 -0.43
C LEU A 67 12.65 -7.58 0.95
N TRP A 68 12.10 -6.64 1.72
CA TRP A 68 11.50 -6.93 3.02
C TRP A 68 10.33 -7.90 2.92
N PHE A 69 9.41 -7.69 1.98
CA PHE A 69 8.29 -8.59 1.74
C PHE A 69 8.77 -10.00 1.37
N ALA A 70 9.74 -10.15 0.47
CA ALA A 70 10.29 -11.44 0.08
C ALA A 70 10.88 -12.22 1.28
N ASP A 71 11.68 -11.53 2.12
CA ASP A 71 12.27 -12.13 3.31
C ASP A 71 11.20 -12.53 4.34
N MET A 72 10.14 -11.73 4.52
CA MET A 72 9.05 -12.07 5.44
C MET A 72 8.27 -13.30 4.96
N MET A 73 7.90 -13.35 3.68
CA MET A 73 7.17 -14.49 3.12
C MET A 73 7.99 -15.78 3.16
N CYS A 74 9.30 -15.69 2.87
CA CYS A 74 10.23 -16.79 3.04
C CYS A 74 10.30 -17.25 4.50
N SER A 75 10.44 -16.31 5.45
CA SER A 75 10.47 -16.61 6.88
C SER A 75 9.18 -17.26 7.38
N PHE A 76 8.03 -16.95 6.78
CA PHE A 76 6.75 -17.56 7.11
C PHE A 76 6.52 -18.92 6.45
N GLY A 77 7.43 -19.36 5.56
CA GLY A 77 7.26 -20.58 4.78
C GLY A 77 6.09 -20.51 3.81
N VAL A 78 5.79 -19.31 3.29
CA VAL A 78 4.71 -19.08 2.33
C VAL A 78 5.30 -18.86 0.95
N ASP A 79 4.97 -19.75 0.02
CA ASP A 79 5.31 -19.59 -1.40
C ASP A 79 4.52 -18.41 -1.98
N CYS A 80 5.19 -17.27 -2.10
CA CYS A 80 4.62 -16.02 -2.59
C CYS A 80 5.42 -15.50 -3.78
N VAL A 81 4.72 -15.16 -4.87
CA VAL A 81 5.31 -14.43 -6.00
C VAL A 81 5.10 -12.93 -5.79
N ILE A 82 6.13 -12.13 -6.02
CA ILE A 82 6.06 -10.68 -5.80
C ILE A 82 6.27 -9.95 -7.13
N HIS A 83 5.33 -9.09 -7.49
CA HIS A 83 5.42 -8.18 -8.63
C HIS A 83 5.56 -6.75 -8.10
N SER A 84 6.70 -6.12 -8.33
CA SER A 84 6.93 -4.72 -7.91
C SER A 84 7.08 -3.85 -9.16
N ILE A 85 6.25 -2.82 -9.28
CA ILE A 85 6.10 -2.02 -10.50
C ILE A 85 6.56 -0.59 -10.24
N ASP A 86 7.37 -0.05 -11.14
CA ASP A 86 7.83 1.35 -11.08
C ASP A 86 8.02 1.93 -12.48
N ILE A 87 7.89 3.24 -12.64
CA ILE A 87 8.24 3.93 -13.88
C ILE A 87 9.74 3.75 -14.18
N THR A 88 10.57 3.69 -13.14
CA THR A 88 12.02 3.43 -13.21
C THR A 88 12.40 2.33 -12.21
N PRO A 89 12.28 1.05 -12.60
CA PRO A 89 12.56 -0.06 -11.69
C PRO A 89 14.00 -0.04 -11.16
N PRO A 90 14.23 -0.48 -9.92
CA PRO A 90 15.56 -0.58 -9.35
C PRO A 90 16.38 -1.66 -10.08
N SER A 91 17.71 -1.53 -10.02
CA SER A 91 18.64 -2.49 -10.61
C SER A 91 19.03 -3.65 -9.68
N ILE A 92 18.34 -3.80 -8.54
CA ILE A 92 18.64 -4.88 -7.58
C ILE A 92 18.01 -6.20 -8.02
N SER A 93 18.58 -7.31 -7.56
CA SER A 93 17.99 -8.63 -7.72
C SER A 93 17.56 -9.17 -6.36
N VAL A 94 16.30 -9.59 -6.27
CA VAL A 94 15.71 -10.16 -5.06
C VAL A 94 15.03 -11.49 -5.44
N PRO A 95 15.40 -12.62 -4.81
CA PRO A 95 14.74 -13.90 -5.05
C PRO A 95 13.23 -13.82 -4.82
N GLY A 96 12.44 -14.34 -5.76
CA GLY A 96 10.97 -14.34 -5.68
C GLY A 96 10.29 -13.02 -6.05
N VAL A 97 11.05 -11.99 -6.42
CA VAL A 97 10.54 -10.69 -6.87
C VAL A 97 10.80 -10.49 -8.35
N THR A 98 9.78 -10.07 -9.08
CA THR A 98 9.91 -9.55 -10.45
C THR A 98 9.65 -8.04 -10.43
N PHE A 99 10.65 -7.26 -10.85
CA PHE A 99 10.51 -5.82 -11.04
C PHE A 99 10.04 -5.50 -12.45
N HIS A 100 8.98 -4.71 -12.58
CA HIS A 100 8.37 -4.34 -13.85
C HIS A 100 8.49 -2.85 -14.09
N ARG A 101 8.81 -2.46 -15.33
CA ARG A 101 8.61 -1.08 -15.75
C ARG A 101 7.13 -0.86 -16.09
N GLY A 102 6.46 0.04 -15.39
CA GLY A 102 5.04 0.32 -15.61
C GLY A 102 4.59 1.65 -15.00
N ASP A 103 3.44 2.13 -15.47
CA ASP A 103 2.75 3.32 -14.94
C ASP A 103 1.53 2.89 -14.11
N GLY A 104 1.42 3.36 -12.87
CA GLY A 104 0.26 3.10 -12.01
C GLY A 104 -1.07 3.57 -12.61
N ARG A 105 -1.04 4.54 -13.54
CA ARG A 105 -2.22 5.04 -14.26
C ARG A 105 -2.63 4.14 -15.44
N ASP A 106 -1.76 3.23 -15.87
CA ASP A 106 -2.01 2.28 -16.97
C ASP A 106 -1.46 0.88 -16.64
N LEU A 107 -1.89 0.33 -15.51
CA LEU A 107 -1.44 -0.98 -15.05
C LEU A 107 -1.79 -2.12 -16.01
N ALA A 108 -2.81 -1.98 -16.86
CA ALA A 108 -3.19 -3.03 -17.82
C ALA A 108 -2.08 -3.33 -18.85
N ALA A 109 -1.21 -2.35 -19.16
CA ALA A 109 -0.07 -2.56 -20.02
C ALA A 109 1.04 -3.42 -19.38
N THR A 110 1.11 -3.43 -18.05
CA THR A 110 2.15 -4.14 -17.27
C THR A 110 1.63 -5.43 -16.65
N LEU A 111 0.36 -5.44 -16.26
CA LEU A 111 -0.36 -6.54 -15.64
C LEU A 111 -1.55 -6.92 -16.55
N PRO A 112 -1.29 -7.57 -17.69
CA PRO A 112 -2.34 -7.96 -18.61
C PRO A 112 -3.27 -9.00 -17.98
N ALA A 113 -4.46 -9.17 -18.58
CA ALA A 113 -5.52 -9.99 -18.02
C ALA A 113 -5.12 -11.46 -17.84
N ASP A 114 -4.40 -12.04 -18.80
CA ASP A 114 -3.89 -13.41 -18.74
C ASP A 114 -2.92 -13.62 -17.58
N LEU A 115 -2.04 -12.64 -17.31
CA LEU A 115 -1.21 -12.66 -16.12
C LEU A 115 -2.08 -12.62 -14.86
N MET A 116 -2.96 -11.62 -14.73
CA MET A 116 -3.83 -11.44 -13.54
C MET A 116 -4.70 -12.66 -13.24
N GLU A 117 -5.22 -13.34 -14.26
CA GLU A 117 -6.02 -14.57 -14.14
C GLU A 117 -5.20 -15.77 -13.66
N SER A 118 -3.91 -15.80 -13.98
CA SER A 118 -2.98 -16.89 -13.61
C SER A 118 -2.40 -16.76 -12.20
N LEU A 119 -2.52 -15.59 -11.56
CA LEU A 119 -1.86 -15.30 -10.28
C LEU A 119 -2.37 -16.20 -9.14
N PRO A 120 -1.47 -16.82 -8.37
CA PRO A 120 -1.84 -17.55 -7.16
C PRO A 120 -2.54 -16.64 -6.13
N ARG A 121 -3.67 -17.10 -5.59
CA ARG A 121 -4.43 -16.40 -4.55
C ARG A 121 -4.10 -16.92 -3.14
N PRO A 122 -4.26 -16.11 -2.08
CA PRO A 122 -4.78 -14.73 -2.06
C PRO A 122 -3.81 -13.70 -2.66
N ILE A 123 -4.35 -12.69 -3.34
CA ILE A 123 -3.62 -11.50 -3.78
C ILE A 123 -3.62 -10.45 -2.67
N PHE A 124 -2.48 -9.83 -2.42
CA PHE A 124 -2.35 -8.62 -1.62
C PHE A 124 -1.70 -7.51 -2.45
N VAL A 125 -2.34 -6.35 -2.51
CA VAL A 125 -1.86 -5.19 -3.26
C VAL A 125 -1.37 -4.11 -2.31
N ILE A 126 -0.27 -3.46 -2.66
CA ILE A 126 0.26 -2.26 -2.01
C ILE A 126 0.35 -1.15 -3.06
N GLU A 127 -0.36 -0.06 -2.81
CA GLU A 127 -0.33 1.16 -3.62
C GLU A 127 0.51 2.23 -2.90
N ASP A 128 1.73 2.47 -3.40
CA ASP A 128 2.77 3.34 -2.83
C ASP A 128 3.46 4.15 -3.97
N ALA A 129 2.66 4.63 -4.93
CA ALA A 129 3.15 5.26 -6.14
C ALA A 129 3.62 6.72 -5.95
N ASP A 130 3.13 7.67 -6.74
CA ASP A 130 3.54 9.09 -6.69
C ASP A 130 2.72 9.94 -5.70
N HIS A 131 1.90 9.27 -4.86
CA HIS A 131 0.96 9.85 -3.89
C HIS A 131 -0.09 10.80 -4.48
N HIS A 132 -0.22 10.90 -5.82
CA HIS A 132 -1.27 11.73 -6.41
C HIS A 132 -2.61 11.00 -6.35
N CYS A 133 -3.66 11.73 -6.00
CA CYS A 133 -5.02 11.21 -5.92
C CYS A 133 -5.46 10.50 -7.22
N GLU A 134 -5.07 11.02 -8.37
CA GLU A 134 -5.38 10.42 -9.68
C GLU A 134 -4.73 9.04 -9.86
N THR A 135 -3.45 8.90 -9.53
CA THR A 135 -2.71 7.64 -9.64
C THR A 135 -3.32 6.59 -8.71
N THR A 136 -3.45 6.91 -7.42
CA THR A 136 -4.03 5.99 -6.43
C THR A 136 -5.46 5.58 -6.80
N LEU A 137 -6.28 6.49 -7.31
CA LEU A 137 -7.63 6.16 -7.76
C LEU A 137 -7.63 5.25 -9.00
N ALA A 138 -6.69 5.45 -9.93
CA ALA A 138 -6.54 4.57 -11.09
C ALA A 138 -6.14 3.15 -10.67
N VAL A 139 -5.20 3.03 -9.72
CA VAL A 139 -4.75 1.75 -9.16
C VAL A 139 -5.90 1.04 -8.43
N LEU A 140 -6.62 1.73 -7.55
CA LEU A 140 -7.79 1.19 -6.86
C LEU A 140 -8.83 0.64 -7.85
N ARG A 141 -9.14 1.39 -8.91
CA ARG A 141 -10.10 0.98 -9.95
C ARG A 141 -9.61 -0.21 -10.77
N PHE A 142 -8.31 -0.29 -11.05
CA PHE A 142 -7.73 -1.43 -11.75
C PHE A 142 -7.91 -2.71 -10.92
N PHE A 143 -7.48 -2.70 -9.66
CA PHE A 143 -7.54 -3.87 -8.78
C PHE A 143 -8.94 -4.22 -8.30
N ASP A 144 -9.88 -3.28 -8.31
CA ASP A 144 -11.29 -3.57 -8.03
C ASP A 144 -11.92 -4.58 -8.99
N ARG A 145 -11.35 -4.79 -10.18
CA ARG A 145 -11.82 -5.83 -11.10
C ARG A 145 -11.24 -7.21 -10.79
N TRP A 146 -10.16 -7.27 -10.01
CA TRP A 146 -9.29 -8.44 -9.87
C TRP A 146 -9.29 -9.05 -8.48
N LEU A 147 -9.44 -8.24 -7.44
CA LEU A 147 -9.51 -8.71 -6.07
C LEU A 147 -10.76 -9.57 -5.87
N VAL A 148 -10.75 -10.51 -4.94
CA VAL A 148 -11.95 -11.25 -4.51
C VAL A 148 -12.17 -11.07 -3.01
N ALA A 149 -13.35 -11.48 -2.52
CA ALA A 149 -13.67 -11.35 -1.09
C ALA A 149 -12.59 -12.01 -0.20
N GLY A 150 -12.11 -11.27 0.79
CA GLY A 150 -11.02 -11.66 1.70
C GLY A 150 -9.67 -11.06 1.33
N GLU A 151 -9.45 -10.67 0.08
CA GLU A 151 -8.20 -10.05 -0.37
C GLU A 151 -8.11 -8.56 -0.02
N TYR A 152 -6.89 -8.05 0.00
CA TYR A 152 -6.58 -6.71 0.50
C TYR A 152 -5.91 -5.84 -0.56
N ILE A 153 -6.17 -4.55 -0.46
CA ILE A 153 -5.31 -3.49 -0.98
C ILE A 153 -4.97 -2.53 0.15
N ALA A 154 -3.68 -2.31 0.38
CA ALA A 154 -3.16 -1.28 1.27
C ALA A 154 -2.78 -0.05 0.44
N VAL A 155 -3.37 1.09 0.76
CA VAL A 155 -3.05 2.39 0.19
C VAL A 155 -2.13 3.13 1.14
N GLU A 156 -0.90 3.36 0.72
CA GLU A 156 0.10 4.04 1.54
C GLU A 156 -0.02 5.56 1.48
N ASP A 157 0.69 6.21 2.41
CA ASP A 157 0.87 7.65 2.47
C ASP A 157 -0.42 8.47 2.54
N GLY A 158 -1.49 7.87 3.04
CA GLY A 158 -2.68 8.60 3.48
C GLY A 158 -2.34 9.67 4.53
N ILE A 159 -1.23 9.53 5.27
CA ILE A 159 -0.78 10.47 6.31
C ILE A 159 -0.24 11.81 5.79
N VAL A 160 0.01 11.97 4.48
CA VAL A 160 0.61 13.20 3.93
C VAL A 160 -0.18 14.45 4.30
N ASP A 161 -1.50 14.30 4.47
CA ASP A 161 -2.42 15.33 4.92
C ASP A 161 -2.13 15.86 6.34
N ASP A 162 -1.57 15.01 7.21
CA ASP A 162 -1.24 15.32 8.61
C ASP A 162 0.21 15.76 8.76
N LEU A 163 1.10 15.27 7.87
CA LEU A 163 2.51 15.61 7.84
C LEU A 163 2.77 16.99 7.22
N TYR A 164 2.02 17.35 6.18
CA TYR A 164 2.30 18.51 5.35
C TYR A 164 1.14 19.49 5.33
N GLY A 165 1.46 20.75 5.03
CA GLY A 165 0.45 21.81 4.97
C GLY A 165 -0.49 21.66 3.75
N PRO A 166 -1.63 22.38 3.77
CA PRO A 166 -2.67 22.27 2.74
C PRO A 166 -2.17 22.59 1.32
N GLU A 167 -1.16 23.45 1.17
CA GLU A 167 -0.56 23.74 -0.13
C GLU A 167 0.14 22.53 -0.75
N TYR A 168 0.80 21.70 0.07
CA TYR A 168 1.46 20.48 -0.40
C TYR A 168 0.41 19.45 -0.81
N VAL A 169 -0.59 19.23 0.04
CA VAL A 169 -1.70 18.31 -0.21
C VAL A 169 -2.49 18.68 -1.47
N ALA A 170 -2.68 19.99 -1.72
CA ALA A 170 -3.34 20.48 -2.93
C ALA A 170 -2.58 20.12 -4.21
N ARG A 171 -1.23 20.08 -4.19
CA ARG A 171 -0.42 19.65 -5.35
C ARG A 171 -0.61 18.16 -5.66
N LEU A 172 -0.84 17.34 -4.63
CA LEU A 172 -1.19 15.93 -4.77
C LEU A 172 -2.67 15.71 -5.14
N MET A 173 -3.41 16.78 -5.43
CA MET A 173 -4.85 16.75 -5.68
C MET A 173 -5.64 16.11 -4.53
N GLY A 174 -5.18 16.30 -3.29
CA GLY A 174 -5.77 15.69 -2.08
C GLY A 174 -5.20 14.32 -1.71
N GLY A 175 -4.23 13.81 -2.47
CA GLY A 175 -3.44 12.65 -2.10
C GLY A 175 -4.18 11.32 -2.01
N PRO A 176 -3.55 10.30 -1.39
CA PRO A 176 -4.09 8.95 -1.30
C PRO A 176 -5.37 8.86 -0.47
N ARG A 177 -5.49 9.66 0.61
CA ARG A 177 -6.69 9.69 1.45
C ARG A 177 -7.94 10.09 0.68
N ARG A 178 -7.84 11.13 -0.16
CA ARG A 178 -8.95 11.54 -1.02
C ARG A 178 -9.28 10.46 -2.06
N ALA A 179 -8.28 9.78 -2.62
CA ALA A 179 -8.53 8.70 -3.56
C ALA A 179 -9.32 7.55 -2.92
N VAL A 180 -8.98 7.16 -1.69
CA VAL A 180 -9.73 6.17 -0.89
C VAL A 180 -11.17 6.64 -0.65
N GLU A 181 -11.38 7.90 -0.24
CA GLU A 181 -12.73 8.45 -0.04
C GLU A 181 -13.57 8.39 -1.33
N LEU A 182 -13.01 8.83 -2.46
CA LEU A 182 -13.67 8.80 -3.76
C LEU A 182 -14.00 7.37 -4.20
N PHE A 183 -13.08 6.44 -3.99
CA PHE A 183 -13.26 5.03 -4.33
C PHE A 183 -14.36 4.38 -3.48
N LEU A 184 -14.32 4.57 -2.15
CA LEU A 184 -15.32 4.01 -1.24
C LEU A 184 -16.70 4.65 -1.40
N ARG A 185 -16.79 5.88 -1.90
CA ARG A 185 -18.08 6.48 -2.25
C ARG A 185 -18.80 5.72 -3.38
N ASP A 186 -18.04 5.13 -4.30
CA ASP A 186 -18.57 4.37 -5.45
C ASP A 186 -18.63 2.85 -5.18
N ARG A 187 -17.65 2.32 -4.45
CA ARG A 187 -17.46 0.87 -4.23
C ARG A 187 -17.55 0.45 -2.76
N GLY A 188 -17.95 1.31 -1.83
CA GLY A 188 -17.95 1.04 -0.39
C GLY A 188 -18.88 -0.09 0.07
N GLN A 189 -19.78 -0.56 -0.79
CA GLN A 189 -20.56 -1.77 -0.57
C GLN A 189 -19.74 -3.07 -0.79
N ASN A 190 -18.59 -2.98 -1.44
CA ASN A 190 -17.70 -4.10 -1.77
C ASN A 190 -16.43 -4.13 -0.91
N TYR A 191 -16.15 -3.07 -0.15
CA TYR A 191 -14.95 -2.96 0.69
C TYR A 191 -15.32 -2.52 2.09
N GLU A 192 -14.50 -2.94 3.04
CA GLU A 192 -14.44 -2.35 4.37
C GLU A 192 -13.03 -1.82 4.63
N ILE A 193 -12.93 -0.81 5.49
CA ILE A 193 -11.65 -0.40 6.06
C ILE A 193 -11.38 -1.32 7.25
N ASP A 194 -10.21 -1.94 7.27
CA ASP A 194 -9.75 -2.71 8.40
C ASP A 194 -9.28 -1.77 9.52
N THR A 195 -10.22 -1.37 10.38
CA THR A 195 -9.93 -0.52 11.55
C THR A 195 -9.09 -1.26 12.59
N GLY A 196 -9.08 -2.60 12.59
CA GLY A 196 -8.17 -3.38 13.43
C GLY A 196 -6.70 -3.15 13.11
N LEU A 197 -6.38 -2.86 11.84
CA LEU A 197 -5.05 -2.42 11.40
C LEU A 197 -4.86 -0.92 11.55
N CYS A 198 -5.81 -0.11 11.05
CA CYS A 198 -5.67 1.35 11.09
C CYS A 198 -5.53 1.88 12.52
N ASP A 199 -6.26 1.30 13.47
CA ASP A 199 -6.35 1.78 14.84
C ASP A 199 -5.51 0.95 15.84
N HIS A 200 -4.69 0.02 15.34
CA HIS A 200 -3.97 -0.96 16.18
C HIS A 200 -3.11 -0.30 17.27
N PHE A 201 -2.37 0.76 16.91
CA PHE A 201 -1.50 1.51 17.81
C PHE A 201 -2.18 2.79 18.36
N GLY A 202 -3.49 2.93 18.14
CA GLY A 202 -4.28 4.15 18.34
C GLY A 202 -4.92 4.61 17.03
N THR A 203 -5.94 5.47 17.10
CA THR A 203 -6.73 5.88 15.92
C THR A 203 -5.84 6.37 14.77
N ASN A 204 -5.85 5.65 13.64
CA ASN A 204 -5.00 5.90 12.47
C ASN A 204 -3.51 6.14 12.81
N VAL A 205 -2.94 5.39 13.75
CA VAL A 205 -1.50 5.39 14.02
C VAL A 205 -0.80 4.45 13.02
N THR A 206 -0.77 4.91 11.77
CA THR A 206 -0.25 4.26 10.55
C THR A 206 0.00 5.35 9.50
N TRP A 207 0.90 5.15 8.53
CA TRP A 207 1.00 6.06 7.39
C TRP A 207 -0.09 5.79 6.35
N ASN A 208 -0.74 4.64 6.45
CA ASN A 208 -1.82 4.18 5.57
C ASN A 208 -3.17 4.57 6.17
N VAL A 209 -3.37 5.87 6.45
CA VAL A 209 -4.59 6.39 7.10
C VAL A 209 -5.84 5.98 6.33
N ASN A 210 -6.73 5.21 6.98
CA ASN A 210 -7.90 4.54 6.37
C ASN A 210 -7.58 3.69 5.12
N GLY A 211 -6.30 3.32 4.94
CA GLY A 211 -5.76 2.78 3.69
C GLY A 211 -5.78 1.25 3.59
N TYR A 212 -6.07 0.53 4.68
CA TYR A 212 -6.19 -0.92 4.65
C TYR A 212 -7.60 -1.33 4.21
N LEU A 213 -7.79 -1.58 2.92
CA LEU A 213 -9.09 -1.95 2.36
C LEU A 213 -9.18 -3.45 2.16
N ARG A 214 -10.14 -4.09 2.83
CA ARG A 214 -10.47 -5.50 2.62
C ARG A 214 -11.66 -5.61 1.69
N ARG A 215 -11.55 -6.41 0.64
CA ARG A 215 -12.69 -6.73 -0.22
C ARG A 215 -13.64 -7.69 0.50
N VAL A 216 -14.92 -7.38 0.51
CA VAL A 216 -15.98 -8.15 1.20
C VAL A 216 -17.02 -8.75 0.26
N ARG A 217 -17.10 -8.28 -0.99
CA ARG A 217 -18.02 -8.79 -2.02
C ARG A 217 -17.37 -8.87 -3.39
#